data_AF-A0A8K0T6C3-F1
#
_entry.id   AF-A0A8K0T6C3-F1
#
_cell.length_a   1.000
_cell.length_b   1.000
_cell.length_c   1.000
_cell.angle_alpha   90.00
_cell.angle_beta   90.00
_cell.angle_gamma   90.00
#
_symmetry.space_group_name_H-M   'P 1'
#
loop_
_entity.id
_entity.type
_entity.pdbx_description
1 polymer ?
#
loop_
_entity_poly.entity_id
_entity_poly.type
_entity_poly.pdbx_seq_one_letter_code
_entity_poly.pdbx_strand_id
1 'polypeptide(L)'
;MSQVLLDFRNSKGGPRWDLKSIYGHIVEFSGDQQGSRHIQKALETANSEEKEIVFKEVLPNAVQMMKDLFGNYVIQKLFEHGNMAQKRVLASQMQGKVADLSNQMYACRVVQKAFQHVLVEQQEILVRELAPNALQTIQDPNGNHVIQKVLESVDPSLTGFLYEAVSGHVVKLSNQTFGCRVIQRMLEFGNAEQKEGVLKEIMPAANSIMTDIFGNYVAQHVIKHANDHYRAEMIRIVLRGNVFALSRHKNASNIVEECIINGTAADRTAILKQLTDPAHDPNPLLTLMKDQYANYVLQKMLEELDMGPERQKLIDDMRVHFPALKASLTGRQASSLERLIAATEGTKSPRRSRSRSGRAKNTSRRSSELRVDVNSSTPTPVLTTEQNSPQSSSPPSTNSSALGDSGVAGVSADGNKGFMRALRGLSLQDNEEDVGADNLVADRY
;
A
#
# COMPACT_ATOMS: atom_id res chain seq x y z
N MET A 1 9.10 33.67 -19.09
CA MET A 1 9.29 32.75 -20.21
C MET A 1 10.27 33.39 -21.17
N SER A 2 11.51 32.90 -21.20
CA SER A 2 12.58 33.35 -22.08
C SER A 2 12.33 32.96 -23.53
N GLN A 3 13.00 33.66 -24.44
CA GLN A 3 12.98 33.31 -25.86
C GLN A 3 13.57 31.91 -26.10
N VAL A 4 14.57 31.50 -25.33
CA VAL A 4 15.21 30.17 -25.43
C VAL A 4 14.19 29.06 -25.18
N LEU A 5 13.37 29.17 -24.13
CA LEU A 5 12.34 28.18 -23.83
C LEU A 5 11.22 28.17 -24.90
N LEU A 6 10.86 29.35 -25.41
CA LEU A 6 9.88 29.46 -26.51
C LEU A 6 10.38 28.75 -27.78
N ASP A 7 11.64 29.00 -28.16
CA ASP A 7 12.25 28.39 -29.34
C ASP A 7 12.38 26.88 -29.18
N PHE A 8 12.74 26.41 -27.98
CA PHE A 8 12.78 24.98 -27.66
C PHE A 8 11.41 24.33 -27.87
N ARG A 9 10.33 24.92 -27.34
CA ARG A 9 8.96 24.39 -27.47
C ARG A 9 8.47 24.36 -28.92
N ASN A 10 8.88 25.33 -29.72
CA ASN A 10 8.45 25.47 -31.11
C ASN A 10 9.33 24.69 -32.09
N SER A 11 10.43 24.08 -31.61
CA SER A 11 11.35 23.33 -32.46
C SER A 11 10.70 22.03 -32.98
N LYS A 12 10.17 22.09 -34.21
CA LYS A 12 9.83 20.90 -35.01
C LYS A 12 10.89 20.73 -36.09
N GLY A 13 11.80 19.79 -35.90
CA GLY A 13 12.88 19.49 -36.87
C GLY A 13 14.06 20.47 -36.86
N GLY A 14 14.25 21.23 -35.78
CA GLY A 14 15.39 22.14 -35.58
C GLY A 14 16.66 21.43 -35.06
N PRO A 15 17.73 22.20 -34.73
CA PRO A 15 18.98 21.63 -34.21
C PRO A 15 18.77 20.82 -32.93
N ARG A 16 19.64 19.84 -32.71
CA ARG A 16 19.58 18.97 -31.52
C ARG A 16 19.92 19.81 -30.28
N TRP A 17 18.92 20.09 -29.47
CA TRP A 17 19.11 20.73 -28.16
C TRP A 17 19.92 19.81 -27.25
N ASP A 18 20.94 20.36 -26.61
CA ASP A 18 21.74 19.74 -25.56
C ASP A 18 21.73 20.63 -24.29
N LEU A 19 22.38 20.18 -23.21
CA LEU A 19 22.43 20.96 -21.97
C LEU A 19 23.10 22.32 -22.18
N LYS A 20 24.15 22.37 -23.00
CA LYS A 20 24.89 23.62 -23.28
C LYS A 20 24.00 24.67 -23.92
N SER A 21 23.06 24.25 -24.76
CA SER A 21 22.10 25.12 -25.45
C SER A 21 21.12 25.81 -24.49
N ILE A 22 21.00 25.34 -23.25
CA ILE A 22 20.03 25.82 -22.26
C ILE A 22 20.68 26.28 -20.94
N TYR A 23 22.00 26.39 -20.89
CA TYR A 23 22.70 26.99 -19.74
C TYR A 23 22.25 28.43 -19.50
N GLY A 24 22.15 28.81 -18.23
CA GLY A 24 21.52 30.04 -17.75
C GLY A 24 19.99 29.97 -17.67
N HIS A 25 19.37 28.93 -18.21
CA HIS A 25 17.92 28.73 -18.25
C HIS A 25 17.47 27.41 -17.63
N ILE A 26 18.36 26.68 -16.93
CA ILE A 26 18.06 25.34 -16.41
C ILE A 26 16.87 25.36 -15.43
N VAL A 27 16.80 26.35 -14.54
CA VAL A 27 15.70 26.47 -13.56
C VAL A 27 14.36 26.72 -14.27
N GLU A 28 14.36 27.60 -15.28
CA GLU A 28 13.16 27.90 -16.06
C GLU A 28 12.69 26.68 -16.86
N PHE A 29 13.60 25.99 -17.53
CA PHE A 29 13.31 24.75 -18.25
C PHE A 29 12.80 23.65 -17.30
N SER A 30 13.33 23.58 -16.09
CA SER A 30 12.90 22.60 -15.08
C SER A 30 11.45 22.83 -14.62
N GLY A 31 10.96 24.07 -14.65
CA GLY A 31 9.56 24.41 -14.38
C GLY A 31 8.63 24.21 -15.58
N ASP A 32 9.16 23.85 -16.76
CA ASP A 32 8.38 23.51 -17.96
C ASP A 32 8.28 21.99 -18.13
N GLN A 33 7.14 21.52 -18.64
CA GLN A 33 6.89 20.08 -18.81
C GLN A 33 7.88 19.42 -19.80
N GLN A 34 8.17 20.07 -20.92
CA GLN A 34 9.06 19.52 -21.95
C GLN A 34 10.52 19.80 -21.59
N GLY A 35 10.81 21.00 -21.06
CA GLY A 35 12.13 21.37 -20.57
C GLY A 35 12.63 20.44 -19.46
N SER A 36 11.79 20.14 -18.47
CA SER A 36 12.15 19.21 -17.39
C SER A 36 12.45 17.82 -17.92
N ARG A 37 11.63 17.28 -18.84
CA ARG A 37 11.86 15.97 -19.47
C ARG A 37 13.16 15.94 -20.26
N HIS A 38 13.47 17.03 -20.95
CA HIS A 38 14.72 17.18 -21.68
C HIS A 38 15.93 17.10 -20.74
N ILE A 39 15.92 17.90 -19.66
CA ILE A 39 17.00 17.90 -18.65
C ILE A 39 17.15 16.53 -18.00
N GLN A 40 16.04 15.89 -17.61
CA GLN A 40 16.06 14.56 -16.99
C GLN A 40 16.78 13.54 -17.88
N LYS A 41 16.42 13.48 -19.17
CA LYS A 41 17.05 12.56 -20.13
C LYS A 41 18.52 12.89 -20.35
N ALA A 42 18.87 14.17 -20.40
CA ALA A 42 20.25 14.59 -20.58
C ALA A 42 21.13 14.22 -19.38
N LEU A 43 20.63 14.35 -18.15
CA LEU A 43 21.37 14.02 -16.92
C LEU A 43 21.77 12.54 -16.80
N GLU A 44 21.07 11.63 -17.49
CA GLU A 44 21.41 10.20 -17.51
C GLU A 44 22.74 9.91 -18.23
N THR A 45 23.07 10.69 -19.26
CA THR A 45 24.29 10.51 -20.07
C THR A 45 25.29 11.65 -19.95
N ALA A 46 24.93 12.73 -19.24
CA ALA A 46 25.78 13.90 -19.06
C ALA A 46 27.08 13.55 -18.33
N ASN A 47 28.17 14.20 -18.74
CA ASN A 47 29.45 14.08 -18.06
C ASN A 47 29.47 14.90 -16.74
N SER A 48 30.56 14.80 -15.98
CA SER A 48 30.68 15.45 -14.68
C SER A 48 30.63 16.98 -14.75
N GLU A 49 31.18 17.60 -15.80
CA GLU A 49 31.19 19.06 -15.98
C GLU A 49 29.79 19.58 -16.29
N GLU A 50 29.06 18.91 -17.19
CA GLU A 50 27.68 19.26 -17.53
C GLU A 50 26.76 19.16 -16.32
N LYS A 51 26.90 18.08 -15.53
CA LYS A 51 26.15 17.91 -14.29
C LYS A 51 26.49 18.99 -13.26
N GLU A 52 27.75 19.40 -13.17
CA GLU A 52 28.18 20.48 -12.26
C GLU A 52 27.58 21.83 -12.62
N ILE A 53 27.47 22.16 -13.91
CA ILE A 53 26.81 23.40 -14.36
C ILE A 53 25.32 23.36 -14.05
N VAL A 54 24.62 22.27 -14.41
CA VAL A 54 23.20 22.07 -14.06
C VAL A 54 23.00 22.19 -12.55
N PHE A 55 23.86 21.55 -11.76
CA PHE A 55 23.81 21.59 -10.30
C PHE A 55 23.93 23.02 -9.76
N LYS A 56 24.92 23.79 -10.23
CA LYS A 56 25.13 25.18 -9.80
C LYS A 56 23.94 26.08 -10.11
N GLU A 57 23.30 25.90 -11.26
CA GLU A 57 22.13 26.69 -11.64
C GLU A 57 20.89 26.36 -10.80
N VAL A 58 20.65 25.07 -10.49
CA VAL A 58 19.46 24.68 -9.71
C VAL A 58 19.60 24.90 -8.22
N LEU A 59 20.83 24.84 -7.68
CA LEU A 59 21.07 24.82 -6.23
C LEU A 59 20.39 25.98 -5.47
N PRO A 60 20.48 27.26 -5.92
CA PRO A 60 19.83 28.38 -5.21
C PRO A 60 18.31 28.24 -5.11
N ASN A 61 17.69 27.50 -6.04
CA ASN A 61 16.24 27.31 -6.11
C ASN A 61 15.83 25.88 -5.75
N ALA A 62 16.74 25.05 -5.21
CA ALA A 62 16.53 23.62 -5.05
C ALA A 62 15.26 23.29 -4.26
N VAL A 63 15.03 23.95 -3.12
CA VAL A 63 13.84 23.71 -2.28
C VAL A 63 12.54 24.09 -3.00
N GLN A 64 12.53 25.18 -3.76
CA GLN A 64 11.38 25.56 -4.58
C GLN A 64 11.12 24.51 -5.66
N MET A 65 12.18 24.06 -6.34
CA MET A 65 12.11 23.04 -7.38
C MET A 65 11.65 21.69 -6.83
N MET A 66 12.04 21.31 -5.61
CA MET A 66 11.53 20.09 -4.96
C MET A 66 10.00 20.08 -4.83
N LYS A 67 9.40 21.26 -4.63
CA LYS A 67 7.96 21.44 -4.48
C LYS A 67 7.24 21.73 -5.80
N ASP A 68 7.96 21.83 -6.91
CA ASP A 68 7.40 22.13 -8.23
C ASP A 68 6.87 20.87 -8.93
N LEU A 69 5.80 21.00 -9.71
CA LEU A 69 5.16 19.90 -10.44
C LEU A 69 6.13 19.20 -11.43
N PHE A 70 7.07 19.95 -12.02
CA PHE A 70 8.05 19.43 -12.99
C PHE A 70 9.48 19.49 -12.48
N GLY A 71 9.85 20.51 -11.70
CA GLY A 71 11.20 20.72 -11.20
C GLY A 71 11.67 19.62 -10.25
N ASN A 72 10.75 18.97 -9.54
CA ASN A 72 11.09 17.92 -8.57
C ASN A 72 11.83 16.74 -9.22
N TYR A 73 11.52 16.42 -10.49
CA TYR A 73 12.15 15.33 -11.22
C TYR A 73 13.62 15.62 -11.55
N VAL A 74 13.97 16.89 -11.80
CA VAL A 74 15.36 17.29 -12.04
C VAL A 74 16.18 17.13 -10.75
N ILE A 75 15.64 17.53 -9.60
CA ILE A 75 16.31 17.31 -8.31
C ILE A 75 16.45 15.82 -7.99
N GLN A 76 15.44 14.99 -8.28
CA GLN A 76 15.55 13.53 -8.17
C GLN A 76 16.68 12.97 -9.04
N LYS A 77 16.82 13.42 -10.29
CA LYS A 77 17.90 12.99 -11.19
C LYS A 77 19.29 13.39 -10.70
N LEU A 78 19.42 14.52 -10.00
CA LEU A 78 20.68 14.89 -9.34
C LEU A 78 20.99 14.00 -8.14
N PHE A 79 19.99 13.53 -7.38
CA PHE A 79 20.21 12.48 -6.38
C PHE A 79 20.60 11.14 -7.00
N GLU A 80 20.08 10.78 -8.17
CA GLU A 80 20.44 9.52 -8.86
C GLU A 80 21.87 9.60 -9.43
N HIS A 81 22.17 10.63 -10.22
CA HIS A 81 23.33 10.69 -11.11
C HIS A 81 24.41 11.72 -10.73
N GLY A 82 24.13 12.57 -9.73
CA GLY A 82 25.11 13.49 -9.18
C GLY A 82 26.21 12.79 -8.39
N ASN A 83 27.32 13.47 -8.18
CA ASN A 83 28.40 12.96 -7.33
C ASN A 83 28.04 13.09 -5.83
N MET A 84 28.81 12.46 -4.94
CA MET A 84 28.52 12.46 -3.50
C MET A 84 28.51 13.87 -2.87
N ALA A 85 29.37 14.78 -3.35
CA ALA A 85 29.39 16.16 -2.84
C ALA A 85 28.10 16.91 -3.21
N GLN A 86 27.63 16.76 -4.45
CA GLN A 86 26.36 17.34 -4.91
C GLN A 86 25.18 16.79 -4.11
N LYS A 87 25.12 15.48 -3.88
CA LYS A 87 24.06 14.84 -3.08
C LYS A 87 24.07 15.34 -1.62
N ARG A 88 25.25 15.48 -1.02
CA ARG A 88 25.42 16.02 0.34
C ARG A 88 24.92 17.46 0.44
N VAL A 89 25.23 18.30 -0.55
CA VAL A 89 24.78 19.70 -0.58
C VAL A 89 23.28 19.80 -0.86
N LEU A 90 22.69 18.95 -1.71
CA LEU A 90 21.23 18.91 -1.88
C LEU A 90 20.52 18.44 -0.61
N ALA A 91 21.08 17.44 0.09
CA ALA A 91 20.57 17.00 1.37
C ALA A 91 20.61 18.12 2.42
N SER A 92 21.66 18.95 2.43
CA SER A 92 21.73 20.08 3.37
C SER A 92 20.68 21.16 3.08
N GLN A 93 20.23 21.34 1.83
CA GLN A 93 19.11 22.23 1.51
C GLN A 93 17.77 21.78 2.12
N MET A 94 17.63 20.48 2.41
CA MET A 94 16.44 19.90 3.00
C MET A 94 16.40 20.04 4.53
N GLN A 95 17.54 20.32 5.16
CA GLN A 95 17.64 20.42 6.62
C GLN A 95 16.78 21.57 7.16
N GLY A 96 16.17 21.32 8.31
CA GLY A 96 15.14 22.15 8.96
C GLY A 96 13.77 22.11 8.29
N LYS A 97 13.58 21.29 7.24
CA LYS A 97 12.36 21.26 6.41
C LYS A 97 11.93 19.85 6.04
N VAL A 98 12.58 18.80 6.59
CA VAL A 98 12.36 17.43 6.12
C VAL A 98 10.91 16.99 6.34
N ALA A 99 10.32 17.30 7.50
CA ALA A 99 8.91 16.98 7.79
C ALA A 99 7.96 17.66 6.78
N ASP A 100 8.13 18.97 6.54
CA ASP A 100 7.31 19.73 5.60
C ASP A 100 7.43 19.21 4.16
N LEU A 101 8.66 18.91 3.72
CA LEU A 101 8.91 18.35 2.40
C LEU A 101 8.32 16.94 2.27
N SER A 102 8.30 16.16 3.36
CA SER A 102 7.76 14.81 3.36
C SER A 102 6.25 14.79 3.19
N ASN A 103 5.55 15.78 3.74
CA ASN A 103 4.09 15.90 3.65
C ASN A 103 3.63 16.63 2.36
N GLN A 104 4.55 17.13 1.53
CA GLN A 104 4.22 17.84 0.30
C GLN A 104 4.19 16.90 -0.92
N MET A 105 3.18 17.06 -1.77
CA MET A 105 2.81 16.12 -2.85
C MET A 105 3.93 15.77 -3.84
N TYR A 106 4.84 16.69 -4.14
CA TYR A 106 5.95 16.50 -5.07
C TYR A 106 7.29 16.28 -4.34
N ALA A 107 7.53 17.07 -3.29
CA ALA A 107 8.77 17.01 -2.53
C ALA A 107 8.94 15.70 -1.77
N CYS A 108 7.84 15.02 -1.40
CA CYS A 108 7.92 13.70 -0.78
C CYS A 108 8.66 12.69 -1.66
N ARG A 109 8.59 12.84 -3.00
CA ARG A 109 9.31 12.01 -3.97
C ARG A 109 10.80 12.31 -3.95
N VAL A 110 11.16 13.57 -3.80
CA VAL A 110 12.56 13.99 -3.64
C VAL A 110 13.11 13.47 -2.32
N VAL A 111 12.37 13.58 -1.21
CA VAL A 111 12.80 13.07 0.10
C VAL A 111 13.04 11.56 0.05
N GLN A 112 12.12 10.81 -0.56
CA GLN A 112 12.31 9.37 -0.80
C GLN A 112 13.59 9.10 -1.60
N LYS A 113 13.85 9.88 -2.66
CA LYS A 113 15.04 9.72 -3.50
C LYS A 113 16.33 10.07 -2.75
N ALA A 114 16.29 11.07 -1.87
CA ALA A 114 17.41 11.44 -1.01
C ALA A 114 17.81 10.25 -0.12
N PHE A 115 16.86 9.64 0.61
CA PHE A 115 17.14 8.48 1.47
C PHE A 115 17.74 7.28 0.71
N GLN A 116 17.47 7.13 -0.59
CA GLN A 116 18.05 6.06 -1.42
C GLN A 116 19.51 6.29 -1.84
N HIS A 117 19.98 7.54 -1.86
CA HIS A 117 21.22 7.89 -2.54
C HIS A 117 22.21 8.73 -1.73
N VAL A 118 21.81 9.26 -0.58
CA VAL A 118 22.72 9.94 0.36
C VAL A 118 23.46 8.93 1.24
N LEU A 119 24.57 9.35 1.85
CA LEU A 119 25.33 8.50 2.77
C LEU A 119 24.62 8.40 4.13
N VAL A 120 25.00 7.40 4.92
CA VAL A 120 24.44 7.11 6.26
C VAL A 120 24.46 8.36 7.16
N GLU A 121 25.55 9.12 7.16
CA GLU A 121 25.67 10.38 7.92
C GLU A 121 24.56 11.38 7.58
N GLN A 122 24.18 11.50 6.30
CA GLN A 122 23.09 12.38 5.89
C GLN A 122 21.72 11.77 6.20
N GLN A 123 21.56 10.44 6.06
CA GLN A 123 20.32 9.76 6.46
C GLN A 123 20.02 10.01 7.94
N GLU A 124 21.03 9.92 8.82
CA GLU A 124 20.90 10.16 10.26
C GLU A 124 20.43 11.58 10.58
N ILE A 125 20.98 12.59 9.89
CA ILE A 125 20.56 13.99 10.07
C ILE A 125 19.10 14.16 9.62
N LEU A 126 18.77 13.70 8.41
CA LEU A 126 17.45 13.90 7.82
C LEU A 126 16.35 13.14 8.58
N VAL A 127 16.63 11.91 9.03
CA VAL A 127 15.62 11.07 9.68
C VAL A 127 15.22 11.62 11.05
N ARG A 128 16.16 12.24 11.79
CA ARG A 128 15.90 12.85 13.10
C ARG A 128 14.88 13.99 13.04
N GLU A 129 14.85 14.74 11.94
CA GLU A 129 13.88 15.83 11.76
C GLU A 129 12.43 15.36 11.63
N LEU A 130 12.20 14.07 11.36
CA LEU A 130 10.86 13.50 11.31
C LEU A 130 10.28 13.24 12.70
N ALA A 131 11.11 13.18 13.75
CA ALA A 131 10.67 12.74 15.08
C ALA A 131 9.54 13.59 15.70
N PRO A 132 9.60 14.94 15.69
CA PRO A 132 8.55 15.75 16.30
C PRO A 132 7.16 15.56 15.69
N ASN A 133 7.09 15.19 14.41
CA ASN A 133 5.85 15.07 13.64
C ASN A 133 5.59 13.65 13.15
N ALA A 134 6.28 12.64 13.72
CA ALA A 134 6.29 11.28 13.19
C ALA A 134 4.89 10.71 12.96
N LEU A 135 4.02 10.80 13.98
CA LEU A 135 2.65 10.27 13.90
C LEU A 135 1.78 11.01 12.88
N GLN A 136 1.99 12.33 12.71
CA GLN A 136 1.32 13.11 11.67
C GLN A 136 1.80 12.69 10.28
N THR A 137 3.11 12.57 10.08
CA THR A 137 3.72 12.16 8.80
C THR A 137 3.31 10.72 8.43
N ILE A 138 3.17 9.81 9.40
CA ILE A 138 2.66 8.44 9.17
C ILE A 138 1.23 8.45 8.60
N GLN A 139 0.39 9.37 9.07
CA GLN A 139 -1.01 9.48 8.67
C GLN A 139 -1.21 10.38 7.44
N ASP A 140 -0.18 11.06 6.97
CA ASP A 140 -0.24 11.95 5.80
C ASP A 140 -0.25 11.14 4.48
N PRO A 141 -1.09 11.50 3.48
CA PRO A 141 -1.13 10.81 2.18
C PRO A 141 0.21 10.79 1.40
N ASN A 142 1.09 11.76 1.66
CA ASN A 142 2.43 11.85 1.06
C ASN A 142 3.50 11.35 2.04
N GLY A 143 3.42 11.79 3.30
CA GLY A 143 4.38 11.51 4.35
C GLY A 143 4.52 10.02 4.64
N ASN A 144 3.42 9.25 4.57
CA ASN A 144 3.47 7.80 4.81
C ASN A 144 4.45 7.09 3.86
N HIS A 145 4.60 7.57 2.61
CA HIS A 145 5.55 7.00 1.65
C HIS A 145 7.00 7.29 2.03
N VAL A 146 7.25 8.47 2.64
CA VAL A 146 8.57 8.80 3.17
C VAL A 146 8.90 7.91 4.37
N ILE A 147 7.97 7.71 5.30
CA ILE A 147 8.19 6.82 6.46
C ILE A 147 8.47 5.39 6.02
N GLN A 148 7.70 4.86 5.05
CA GLN A 148 7.98 3.55 4.47
C GLN A 148 9.38 3.49 3.87
N LYS A 149 9.81 4.53 3.13
CA LYS A 149 11.15 4.58 2.55
C LYS A 149 12.25 4.67 3.60
N VAL A 150 12.03 5.41 4.69
CA VAL A 150 12.94 5.49 5.83
C VAL A 150 13.14 4.11 6.44
N LEU A 151 12.05 3.40 6.75
CA LEU A 151 12.12 2.04 7.31
C LEU A 151 12.87 1.06 6.38
N GLU A 152 12.72 1.21 5.07
CA GLU A 152 13.42 0.37 4.08
C GLU A 152 14.91 0.69 3.90
N SER A 153 15.33 1.94 4.15
CA SER A 153 16.64 2.45 3.68
C SER A 153 17.58 2.91 4.79
N VAL A 154 17.06 3.11 6.00
CA VAL A 154 17.81 3.64 7.16
C VAL A 154 18.01 2.52 8.17
N ASP A 155 19.18 2.52 8.82
CA ASP A 155 19.50 1.53 9.86
C ASP A 155 18.41 1.54 10.96
N PRO A 156 17.89 0.36 11.38
CA PRO A 156 16.84 0.27 12.39
C PRO A 156 17.18 0.95 13.72
N SER A 157 18.46 1.04 14.08
CA SER A 157 18.93 1.76 15.29
C SER A 157 18.59 3.25 15.28
N LEU A 158 18.40 3.86 14.10
CA LEU A 158 18.06 5.28 13.95
C LEU A 158 16.55 5.54 13.87
N THR A 159 15.73 4.48 13.83
CA THR A 159 14.27 4.59 13.62
C THR A 159 13.44 4.35 14.88
N GLY A 160 14.08 4.21 16.05
CA GLY A 160 13.40 3.93 17.33
C GLY A 160 12.25 4.91 17.64
N PHE A 161 12.45 6.20 17.37
CA PHE A 161 11.42 7.22 17.58
C PHE A 161 10.12 6.97 16.78
N LEU A 162 10.17 6.27 15.63
CA LEU A 162 8.98 5.92 14.88
C LEU A 162 8.15 4.87 15.62
N TYR A 163 8.80 3.93 16.30
CA TYR A 163 8.14 2.90 17.12
C TYR A 163 7.58 3.50 18.40
N GLU A 164 8.31 4.41 19.04
CA GLU A 164 7.82 5.18 20.18
C GLU A 164 6.57 6.00 19.81
N ALA A 165 6.60 6.68 18.65
CA ALA A 165 5.49 7.51 18.19
C ALA A 165 4.20 6.71 17.88
N VAL A 166 4.31 5.45 17.46
CA VAL A 166 3.14 4.60 17.17
C VAL A 166 2.69 3.79 18.37
N SER A 167 3.45 3.74 19.46
CA SER A 167 3.05 2.98 20.64
C SER A 167 1.73 3.50 21.21
N GLY A 168 0.83 2.57 21.56
CA GLY A 168 -0.55 2.85 21.94
C GLY A 168 -1.48 3.16 20.76
N HIS A 169 -0.96 3.25 19.54
CA HIS A 169 -1.70 3.60 18.32
C HIS A 169 -1.64 2.51 17.25
N VAL A 170 -0.94 1.39 17.49
CA VAL A 170 -0.69 0.35 16.48
C VAL A 170 -1.99 -0.21 15.91
N VAL A 171 -2.98 -0.50 16.76
CA VAL A 171 -4.28 -1.04 16.33
C VAL A 171 -5.02 -0.03 15.45
N LYS A 172 -5.08 1.23 15.89
CA LYS A 172 -5.72 2.32 15.13
C LYS A 172 -5.08 2.48 13.76
N LEU A 173 -3.74 2.52 13.70
CA LEU A 173 -2.99 2.67 12.44
C LEU A 173 -3.15 1.45 11.54
N SER A 174 -3.20 0.24 12.10
CA SER A 174 -3.43 -1.00 11.35
C SER A 174 -4.74 -0.99 10.58
N ASN A 175 -5.77 -0.30 11.10
CA ASN A 175 -7.09 -0.17 10.49
C ASN A 175 -7.25 1.11 9.64
N GLN A 176 -6.15 1.73 9.22
CA GLN A 176 -6.16 2.93 8.37
C GLN A 176 -5.51 2.69 7.01
N THR A 177 -5.99 3.41 5.99
CA THR A 177 -5.53 3.33 4.60
C THR A 177 -4.02 3.45 4.43
N PHE A 178 -3.39 4.38 5.17
CA PHE A 178 -1.94 4.64 5.09
C PHE A 178 -1.17 3.95 6.23
N GLY A 179 -1.70 4.04 7.46
CA GLY A 179 -1.08 3.47 8.65
C GLY A 179 -0.79 1.97 8.52
N CYS A 180 -1.70 1.20 7.92
CA CYS A 180 -1.53 -0.26 7.77
C CYS A 180 -0.27 -0.63 6.97
N ARG A 181 0.13 0.22 6.01
CA ARG A 181 1.34 0.02 5.20
C ARG A 181 2.59 0.32 6.00
N VAL A 182 2.57 1.36 6.83
CA VAL A 182 3.66 1.69 7.75
C VAL A 182 3.85 0.59 8.78
N ILE A 183 2.77 0.09 9.40
CA ILE A 183 2.85 -1.02 10.35
C ILE A 183 3.46 -2.28 9.70
N GLN A 184 3.09 -2.60 8.46
CA GLN A 184 3.72 -3.71 7.72
C GLN A 184 5.23 -3.47 7.52
N ARG A 185 5.66 -2.27 7.10
CA ARG A 185 7.10 -1.95 6.97
C ARG A 185 7.83 -2.04 8.32
N MET A 186 7.20 -1.62 9.41
CA MET A 186 7.76 -1.75 10.76
C MET A 186 8.00 -3.23 11.13
N LEU A 187 7.05 -4.11 10.82
CA LEU A 187 7.18 -5.56 11.02
C LEU A 187 8.21 -6.22 10.09
N GLU A 188 8.52 -5.62 8.94
CA GLU A 188 9.52 -6.11 8.00
C GLU A 188 10.94 -5.68 8.40
N PHE A 189 11.13 -4.39 8.68
CA PHE A 189 12.46 -3.77 8.75
C PHE A 189 12.93 -3.42 10.17
N GLY A 190 12.06 -3.47 11.18
CA GLY A 190 12.48 -3.23 12.57
C GLY A 190 13.54 -4.22 13.08
N ASN A 191 14.20 -3.86 14.17
CA ASN A 191 14.93 -4.85 14.95
C ASN A 191 13.96 -5.73 15.77
N ALA A 192 14.48 -6.75 16.47
CA ALA A 192 13.64 -7.69 17.20
C ALA A 192 12.76 -7.03 18.28
N GLU A 193 13.31 -6.08 19.05
CA GLU A 193 12.60 -5.37 20.12
C GLU A 193 11.51 -4.44 19.57
N GLN A 194 11.81 -3.73 18.48
CA GLN A 194 10.88 -2.86 17.78
C GLN A 194 9.67 -3.66 17.24
N LYS A 195 9.93 -4.81 16.60
CA LYS A 195 8.86 -5.70 16.12
C LYS A 195 8.04 -6.28 17.27
N GLU A 196 8.69 -6.64 18.37
CA GLU A 196 8.05 -7.15 19.58
C GLU A 196 7.00 -6.17 20.12
N GLY A 197 7.34 -4.89 20.24
CA GLY A 197 6.42 -3.85 20.70
C GLY A 197 5.16 -3.76 19.84
N VAL A 198 5.32 -3.76 18.51
CA VAL A 198 4.19 -3.71 17.56
C VAL A 198 3.33 -4.97 17.66
N LEU A 199 3.95 -6.15 17.73
CA LEU A 199 3.24 -7.42 17.81
C LEU A 199 2.43 -7.56 19.12
N LYS A 200 2.96 -7.07 20.24
CA LYS A 200 2.27 -7.06 21.54
C LYS A 200 0.99 -6.24 21.54
N GLU A 201 0.92 -5.14 20.77
CA GLU A 201 -0.32 -4.37 20.61
C GLU A 201 -1.30 -5.03 19.63
N ILE A 202 -0.80 -5.74 18.61
CA ILE A 202 -1.64 -6.43 17.62
C ILE A 202 -2.39 -7.61 18.23
N MET A 203 -1.72 -8.47 19.00
CA MET A 203 -2.29 -9.77 19.42
C MET A 203 -3.60 -9.64 20.21
N PRO A 204 -3.72 -8.76 21.22
CA PRO A 204 -4.98 -8.60 21.97
C PRO A 204 -6.14 -8.09 21.11
N ALA A 205 -5.84 -7.34 20.04
CA ALA A 205 -6.82 -6.75 19.13
C ALA A 205 -6.99 -7.53 17.81
N ALA A 206 -6.39 -8.72 17.69
CA ALA A 206 -6.31 -9.48 16.45
C ALA A 206 -7.68 -9.72 15.79
N ASN A 207 -8.73 -9.98 16.59
CA ASN A 207 -10.09 -10.18 16.07
C ASN A 207 -10.62 -8.95 15.32
N SER A 208 -10.38 -7.75 15.85
CA SER A 208 -10.80 -6.51 15.19
C SER A 208 -9.98 -6.27 13.93
N ILE A 209 -8.65 -6.42 14.03
CA ILE A 209 -7.71 -6.20 12.93
C ILE A 209 -8.01 -7.14 11.75
N MET A 210 -8.20 -8.45 12.00
CA MET A 210 -8.36 -9.45 10.94
C MET A 210 -9.68 -9.30 10.15
N THR A 211 -10.70 -8.69 10.76
CA THR A 211 -11.99 -8.40 10.11
C THR A 211 -12.03 -7.03 9.41
N ASP A 212 -11.10 -6.13 9.73
CA ASP A 212 -11.04 -4.79 9.15
C ASP A 212 -10.62 -4.80 7.66
N ILE A 213 -11.07 -3.81 6.89
CA ILE A 213 -10.78 -3.69 5.44
C ILE A 213 -9.30 -3.39 5.13
N PHE A 214 -8.55 -2.83 6.08
CA PHE A 214 -7.11 -2.58 6.00
C PHE A 214 -6.33 -3.49 6.95
N GLY A 215 -6.82 -3.65 8.18
CA GLY A 215 -6.19 -4.45 9.22
C GLY A 215 -5.97 -5.91 8.82
N ASN A 216 -6.84 -6.48 7.97
CA ASN A 216 -6.65 -7.85 7.49
C ASN A 216 -5.28 -8.03 6.80
N TYR A 217 -4.76 -7.02 6.11
CA TYR A 217 -3.42 -7.12 5.49
C TYR A 217 -2.29 -7.15 6.53
N VAL A 218 -2.46 -6.48 7.68
CA VAL A 218 -1.52 -6.55 8.81
C VAL A 218 -1.57 -7.94 9.45
N ALA A 219 -2.76 -8.50 9.67
CA ALA A 219 -2.91 -9.85 10.20
C ALA A 219 -2.31 -10.91 9.25
N GLN A 220 -2.53 -10.82 7.93
CA GLN A 220 -1.87 -11.68 6.95
C GLN A 220 -0.35 -11.54 7.01
N HIS A 221 0.16 -10.31 7.17
CA HIS A 221 1.59 -10.06 7.27
C HIS A 221 2.20 -10.76 8.50
N VAL A 222 1.53 -10.69 9.66
CA VAL A 222 1.93 -11.42 10.86
C VAL A 222 1.99 -12.92 10.61
N ILE A 223 0.95 -13.50 10.00
CA ILE A 223 0.90 -14.94 9.71
C ILE A 223 2.03 -15.37 8.76
N LYS A 224 2.40 -14.54 7.78
CA LYS A 224 3.44 -14.88 6.80
C LYS A 224 4.87 -14.69 7.29
N HIS A 225 5.10 -13.67 8.11
CA HIS A 225 6.45 -13.13 8.30
C HIS A 225 6.87 -12.94 9.76
N ALA A 226 5.94 -13.02 10.72
CA ALA A 226 6.33 -13.00 12.12
C ALA A 226 7.06 -14.29 12.51
N ASN A 227 7.74 -14.25 13.65
CA ASN A 227 8.34 -15.44 14.24
C ASN A 227 7.27 -16.50 14.58
N ASP A 228 7.73 -17.73 14.80
CA ASP A 228 6.87 -18.89 15.02
C ASP A 228 5.90 -18.71 16.19
N HIS A 229 6.33 -18.02 17.25
CA HIS A 229 5.51 -17.75 18.42
C HIS A 229 4.27 -16.92 18.06
N TYR A 230 4.47 -15.76 17.41
CA TYR A 230 3.36 -14.87 17.04
C TYR A 230 2.50 -15.41 15.90
N ARG A 231 3.10 -16.14 14.95
CA ARG A 231 2.35 -16.84 13.91
C ARG A 231 1.41 -17.88 14.54
N ALA A 232 1.91 -18.71 15.45
CA ALA A 232 1.10 -19.71 16.15
C ALA A 232 0.05 -19.08 17.07
N GLU A 233 0.33 -17.95 17.73
CA GLU A 233 -0.68 -17.23 18.52
C GLU A 233 -1.80 -16.68 17.62
N MET A 234 -1.48 -16.04 16.50
CA MET A 234 -2.48 -15.53 15.55
C MET A 234 -3.38 -16.67 15.01
N ILE A 235 -2.80 -17.81 14.64
CA ILE A 235 -3.56 -18.99 14.19
C ILE A 235 -4.47 -19.52 15.32
N ARG A 236 -3.97 -19.57 16.57
CA ARG A 236 -4.78 -19.96 17.73
C ARG A 236 -5.95 -19.01 17.98
N ILE A 237 -5.76 -17.70 17.78
CA ILE A 237 -6.86 -16.73 17.88
C ILE A 237 -7.91 -16.99 16.81
N VAL A 238 -7.50 -17.23 15.56
CA VAL A 238 -8.42 -17.58 14.45
C VAL A 238 -9.20 -18.86 14.76
N LEU A 239 -8.53 -19.90 15.27
CA LEU A 239 -9.18 -21.15 15.68
C LEU A 239 -10.19 -20.96 16.82
N ARG A 240 -10.00 -19.98 17.71
CA ARG A 240 -10.97 -19.62 18.76
C ARG A 240 -12.13 -18.78 18.21
N GLY A 241 -11.94 -18.07 17.10
CA GLY A 241 -12.86 -17.08 16.53
C GLY A 241 -13.97 -17.62 15.61
N ASN A 242 -14.26 -18.92 15.65
CA ASN A 242 -15.20 -19.61 14.75
C ASN A 242 -14.78 -19.52 13.27
N VAL A 243 -13.94 -20.47 12.85
CA VAL A 243 -13.39 -20.54 11.48
C VAL A 243 -14.48 -20.60 10.42
N PHE A 244 -15.62 -21.24 10.69
CA PHE A 244 -16.74 -21.32 9.77
C PHE A 244 -17.31 -19.92 9.45
N ALA A 245 -17.53 -19.09 10.48
CA ALA A 245 -18.00 -17.72 10.31
C ALA A 245 -16.94 -16.84 9.62
N LEU A 246 -15.68 -16.94 10.02
CA LEU A 246 -14.59 -16.16 9.44
C LEU A 246 -14.36 -16.47 7.96
N SER A 247 -14.54 -17.72 7.55
CA SER A 247 -14.40 -18.14 6.14
C SER A 247 -15.42 -17.50 5.22
N ARG A 248 -16.58 -17.08 5.76
CA ARG A 248 -17.66 -16.41 5.04
C ARG A 248 -17.60 -14.89 5.12
N HIS A 249 -16.59 -14.35 5.79
CA HIS A 249 -16.40 -12.92 5.94
C HIS A 249 -15.44 -12.39 4.87
N LYS A 250 -15.82 -11.32 4.16
CA LYS A 250 -15.07 -10.73 3.03
C LYS A 250 -13.56 -10.56 3.26
N ASN A 251 -13.19 -10.05 4.44
CA ASN A 251 -11.79 -9.78 4.80
C ASN A 251 -11.15 -10.98 5.50
N ALA A 252 -11.78 -11.49 6.56
CA ALA A 252 -11.26 -12.59 7.36
C ALA A 252 -11.16 -13.94 6.62
N SER A 253 -11.86 -14.17 5.51
CA SER A 253 -11.68 -15.39 4.70
C SER A 253 -10.24 -15.52 4.21
N ASN A 254 -9.61 -14.40 3.83
CA ASN A 254 -8.21 -14.38 3.42
C ASN A 254 -7.27 -14.75 4.58
N ILE A 255 -7.66 -14.44 5.82
CA ILE A 255 -6.89 -14.78 7.03
C ILE A 255 -6.93 -16.29 7.25
N VAL A 256 -8.10 -16.91 7.08
CA VAL A 256 -8.22 -18.38 7.16
C VAL A 256 -7.37 -19.04 6.06
N GLU A 257 -7.39 -18.52 4.83
CA GLU A 257 -6.51 -19.01 3.75
C GLU A 257 -5.02 -18.93 4.15
N GLU A 258 -4.58 -17.82 4.75
CA GLU A 258 -3.19 -17.68 5.20
C GLU A 258 -2.87 -18.62 6.38
N CYS A 259 -3.81 -18.88 7.28
CA CYS A 259 -3.63 -19.89 8.33
C CYS A 259 -3.46 -21.30 7.74
N ILE A 260 -4.18 -21.63 6.66
CA ILE A 260 -4.05 -22.93 5.97
C ILE A 260 -2.66 -23.07 5.33
N ILE A 261 -2.19 -22.01 4.66
CA ILE A 261 -0.89 -21.98 3.95
C ILE A 261 0.29 -22.04 4.94
N ASN A 262 0.26 -21.23 6.00
CA ASN A 262 1.42 -21.02 6.87
C ASN A 262 1.32 -21.80 8.20
N GLY A 263 0.20 -22.48 8.44
CA GLY A 263 -0.01 -23.33 9.60
C GLY A 263 0.65 -24.70 9.47
N THR A 264 0.71 -25.40 10.61
CA THR A 264 1.15 -26.80 10.66
C THR A 264 0.07 -27.73 10.11
N ALA A 265 0.42 -29.01 9.91
CA ALA A 265 -0.58 -30.03 9.55
C ALA A 265 -1.69 -30.14 10.62
N ALA A 266 -1.33 -30.02 11.91
CA ALA A 266 -2.29 -30.02 13.00
C ALA A 266 -3.25 -28.81 12.94
N ASP A 267 -2.75 -27.63 12.57
CA ASP A 267 -3.58 -26.44 12.37
C ASP A 267 -4.56 -26.66 11.21
N ARG A 268 -4.11 -27.22 10.09
CA ARG A 268 -4.99 -27.55 8.94
C ARG A 268 -6.10 -28.53 9.32
N THR A 269 -5.77 -29.60 10.05
CA THR A 269 -6.76 -30.55 10.58
C THR A 269 -7.76 -29.86 11.53
N ALA A 270 -7.29 -28.96 12.40
CA ALA A 270 -8.18 -28.23 13.32
C ALA A 270 -9.12 -27.26 12.58
N ILE A 271 -8.61 -26.55 11.56
CA ILE A 271 -9.40 -25.69 10.67
C ILE A 271 -10.45 -26.55 9.93
N LEU A 272 -10.04 -27.65 9.31
CA LEU A 272 -10.94 -28.54 8.56
C LEU A 272 -12.07 -29.08 9.45
N LYS A 273 -11.75 -29.46 10.69
CA LYS A 273 -12.75 -29.93 11.65
C LYS A 273 -13.84 -28.88 11.88
N GLN A 274 -13.48 -27.61 12.06
CA GLN A 274 -14.47 -26.54 12.22
C GLN A 274 -15.23 -26.24 10.92
N LEU A 275 -14.59 -26.31 9.76
CA LEU A 275 -15.27 -26.11 8.46
C LEU A 275 -16.31 -27.19 8.16
N THR A 276 -16.20 -28.36 8.80
CA THR A 276 -17.07 -29.53 8.58
C THR A 276 -17.95 -29.87 9.79
N ASP A 277 -17.91 -29.07 10.85
CA ASP A 277 -18.64 -29.34 12.09
C ASP A 277 -20.15 -29.09 11.92
N PRO A 278 -21.02 -30.10 12.06
CA PRO A 278 -22.48 -29.94 11.99
C PRO A 278 -23.04 -29.02 13.09
N ALA A 279 -22.30 -28.73 14.15
CA ALA A 279 -22.69 -27.79 15.19
C ALA A 279 -22.75 -26.33 14.69
N HIS A 280 -22.04 -25.99 13.60
CA HIS A 280 -22.07 -24.65 13.02
C HIS A 280 -23.18 -24.48 11.97
N ASP A 281 -23.44 -25.52 11.18
CA ASP A 281 -24.46 -25.55 10.13
C ASP A 281 -24.81 -27.03 9.83
N PRO A 282 -26.09 -27.41 9.61
CA PRO A 282 -26.46 -28.79 9.29
C PRO A 282 -25.82 -29.35 8.01
N ASN A 283 -25.47 -28.49 7.05
CA ASN A 283 -24.80 -28.82 5.80
C ASN A 283 -23.64 -27.85 5.55
N PRO A 284 -22.58 -27.91 6.37
CA PRO A 284 -21.58 -26.85 6.42
C PRO A 284 -20.83 -26.69 5.09
N LEU A 285 -20.45 -27.82 4.46
CA LEU A 285 -19.79 -27.80 3.15
C LEU A 285 -20.68 -27.19 2.06
N LEU A 286 -21.97 -27.53 2.03
CA LEU A 286 -22.91 -26.95 1.05
C LEU A 286 -23.00 -25.43 1.20
N THR A 287 -23.11 -24.94 2.45
CA THR A 287 -23.13 -23.51 2.76
C THR A 287 -21.83 -22.83 2.31
N LEU A 288 -20.67 -23.38 2.66
CA LEU A 288 -19.38 -22.79 2.32
C LEU A 288 -19.09 -22.82 0.80
N MET A 289 -19.50 -23.87 0.09
CA MET A 289 -19.34 -23.95 -1.38
C MET A 289 -20.20 -22.93 -2.12
N LYS A 290 -21.38 -22.58 -1.58
CA LYS A 290 -22.26 -21.54 -2.15
C LYS A 290 -21.82 -20.12 -1.77
N ASP A 291 -21.19 -19.96 -0.63
CA ASP A 291 -20.78 -18.66 -0.12
C ASP A 291 -19.78 -17.97 -1.07
N GLN A 292 -19.88 -16.65 -1.22
CA GLN A 292 -19.06 -15.87 -2.15
C GLN A 292 -17.57 -15.79 -1.76
N TYR A 293 -17.21 -16.08 -0.51
CA TYR A 293 -15.84 -16.04 0.00
C TYR A 293 -15.35 -17.43 0.44
N ALA A 294 -16.17 -18.19 1.18
CA ALA A 294 -15.70 -19.44 1.78
C ALA A 294 -15.35 -20.55 0.78
N ASN A 295 -15.89 -20.49 -0.44
CA ASN A 295 -15.53 -21.39 -1.52
C ASN A 295 -14.02 -21.33 -1.86
N TYR A 296 -13.36 -20.18 -1.65
CA TYR A 296 -11.92 -20.02 -1.85
C TYR A 296 -11.12 -20.66 -0.71
N VAL A 297 -11.63 -20.57 0.53
CA VAL A 297 -11.06 -21.25 1.69
C VAL A 297 -11.05 -22.76 1.50
N LEU A 298 -12.15 -23.34 0.99
CA LEU A 298 -12.22 -24.77 0.68
C LEU A 298 -11.27 -25.19 -0.44
N GLN A 299 -11.12 -24.37 -1.49
CA GLN A 299 -10.12 -24.60 -2.53
C GLN A 299 -8.71 -24.60 -1.92
N LYS A 300 -8.41 -23.61 -1.06
CA LYS A 300 -7.11 -23.52 -0.41
C LYS A 300 -6.83 -24.73 0.50
N MET A 301 -7.84 -25.18 1.24
CA MET A 301 -7.74 -26.39 2.05
C MET A 301 -7.41 -27.63 1.21
N LEU A 302 -8.08 -27.82 0.07
CA LEU A 302 -7.80 -28.95 -0.84
C LEU A 302 -6.41 -28.90 -1.49
N GLU A 303 -5.85 -27.70 -1.68
CA GLU A 303 -4.50 -27.48 -2.22
C GLU A 303 -3.40 -27.80 -1.20
N GLU A 304 -3.62 -27.47 0.07
CA GLU A 304 -2.61 -27.56 1.13
C GLU A 304 -2.73 -28.83 2.01
N LEU A 305 -3.82 -29.58 1.92
CA LEU A 305 -3.89 -30.91 2.52
C LEU A 305 -3.03 -31.92 1.76
N ASP A 306 -2.31 -32.76 2.49
CA ASP A 306 -1.53 -33.85 1.92
C ASP A 306 -2.43 -34.84 1.15
N MET A 307 -1.83 -35.52 0.17
CA MET A 307 -2.51 -36.60 -0.54
C MET A 307 -2.71 -37.79 0.42
N GLY A 308 -3.87 -37.83 1.06
CA GLY A 308 -4.19 -38.83 2.07
C GLY A 308 -5.68 -38.94 2.40
N PRO A 309 -6.04 -39.75 3.41
CA PRO A 309 -7.43 -40.05 3.74
C PRO A 309 -8.27 -38.83 4.09
N GLU A 310 -7.69 -37.84 4.79
CA GLU A 310 -8.38 -36.62 5.20
C GLU A 310 -8.80 -35.79 3.98
N ARG A 311 -7.90 -35.59 3.03
CA ARG A 311 -8.18 -34.91 1.75
C ARG A 311 -9.22 -35.67 0.93
N GLN A 312 -9.08 -37.00 0.85
CA GLN A 312 -10.02 -37.82 0.08
C GLN A 312 -11.43 -37.78 0.68
N LYS A 313 -11.55 -37.85 2.00
CA LYS A 313 -12.83 -37.71 2.71
C LYS A 313 -13.49 -36.37 2.41
N LEU A 314 -12.75 -35.27 2.51
CA LEU A 314 -13.27 -33.94 2.16
C LEU A 314 -13.79 -33.89 0.72
N ILE A 315 -13.05 -34.47 -0.23
CA ILE A 315 -13.49 -34.56 -1.64
C ILE A 315 -14.80 -35.32 -1.77
N ASP A 316 -14.92 -36.48 -1.12
CA ASP A 316 -16.10 -37.33 -1.22
C ASP A 316 -17.33 -36.65 -0.58
N ASP A 317 -17.16 -36.00 0.58
CA ASP A 317 -18.21 -35.21 1.24
C ASP A 317 -18.69 -34.04 0.35
N MET A 318 -17.78 -33.37 -0.36
CA MET A 318 -18.12 -32.28 -1.27
C MET A 318 -18.83 -32.76 -2.54
N ARG A 319 -18.44 -33.92 -3.09
CA ARG A 319 -18.99 -34.48 -4.33
C ARG A 319 -20.49 -34.73 -4.28
N VAL A 320 -21.01 -35.11 -3.11
CA VAL A 320 -22.45 -35.33 -2.88
C VAL A 320 -23.29 -34.09 -3.24
N HIS A 321 -22.72 -32.90 -3.07
CA HIS A 321 -23.41 -31.64 -3.31
C HIS A 321 -23.28 -31.10 -4.73
N PHE A 322 -22.32 -31.59 -5.54
CA PHE A 322 -22.04 -31.04 -6.88
C PHE A 322 -23.24 -31.07 -7.85
N PRO A 323 -24.07 -32.13 -7.93
CA PRO A 323 -25.21 -32.14 -8.83
C PRO A 323 -26.19 -30.99 -8.55
N ALA A 324 -26.50 -30.75 -7.27
CA ALA A 324 -27.39 -29.68 -6.84
C ALA A 324 -26.79 -28.27 -7.06
N LEU A 325 -25.47 -28.13 -6.89
CA LEU A 325 -24.77 -26.86 -7.09
C LEU A 325 -24.65 -26.45 -8.56
N LYS A 326 -24.37 -27.40 -9.46
CA LYS A 326 -24.30 -27.15 -10.91
C LYS A 326 -25.61 -26.60 -11.47
N ALA A 327 -26.75 -27.03 -10.92
CA ALA A 327 -28.06 -26.58 -11.35
C ALA A 327 -28.48 -25.21 -10.78
N SER A 328 -27.84 -24.73 -9.70
CA SER A 328 -28.32 -23.59 -8.92
C SER A 328 -27.39 -22.37 -8.92
N LEU A 329 -26.10 -22.55 -9.18
CA LEU A 329 -25.12 -21.46 -9.16
C LEU A 329 -24.96 -20.79 -10.53
N THR A 330 -24.75 -19.48 -10.54
CA THR A 330 -24.53 -18.69 -11.76
C THR A 330 -23.32 -17.77 -11.62
N GLY A 331 -22.82 -17.25 -12.75
CA GLY A 331 -21.73 -16.27 -12.78
C GLY A 331 -20.45 -16.74 -12.08
N ARG A 332 -19.92 -15.89 -11.18
CA ARG A 332 -18.63 -16.16 -10.49
C ARG A 332 -18.65 -17.39 -9.59
N GLN A 333 -19.80 -17.71 -8.98
CA GLN A 333 -19.93 -18.88 -8.11
C GLN A 333 -19.81 -20.18 -8.91
N ALA A 334 -20.38 -20.23 -10.12
CA ALA A 334 -20.24 -21.38 -11.02
C ALA A 334 -18.76 -21.61 -11.41
N SER A 335 -18.03 -20.56 -11.79
CA SER A 335 -16.59 -20.68 -12.10
C SER A 335 -15.73 -21.08 -10.90
N SER A 336 -16.15 -20.76 -9.68
CA SER A 336 -15.47 -21.23 -8.47
C SER A 336 -15.78 -22.70 -8.18
N LEU A 337 -17.03 -23.12 -8.36
CA LEU A 337 -17.42 -24.52 -8.28
C LEU A 337 -16.64 -25.38 -9.30
N GLU A 338 -16.48 -24.92 -10.54
CA GLU A 338 -15.68 -25.64 -11.55
C GLU A 338 -14.22 -25.82 -11.13
N ARG A 339 -13.59 -24.77 -10.58
CA ARG A 339 -12.22 -24.87 -10.04
C ARG A 339 -12.13 -25.84 -8.88
N LEU A 340 -13.12 -25.82 -8.01
CA LEU A 340 -13.22 -26.70 -6.86
C LEU A 340 -13.39 -28.16 -7.31
N ILE A 341 -14.24 -28.43 -8.31
CA ILE A 341 -14.37 -29.75 -8.94
C ILE A 341 -13.03 -30.20 -9.53
N ALA A 342 -12.35 -29.34 -10.31
CA ALA A 342 -11.04 -29.67 -10.87
C ALA A 342 -10.00 -30.02 -9.78
N ALA A 343 -9.97 -29.26 -8.67
CA ALA A 343 -9.10 -29.54 -7.53
C ALA A 343 -9.39 -30.92 -6.90
N THR A 344 -10.66 -31.37 -6.91
CA THR A 344 -11.03 -32.72 -6.43
C THR A 344 -10.61 -33.85 -7.36
N GLU A 345 -10.48 -33.58 -8.66
CA GLU A 345 -10.11 -34.58 -9.67
C GLU A 345 -8.59 -34.78 -9.80
N GLY A 346 -7.78 -34.04 -9.03
CA GLY A 346 -6.32 -34.09 -9.11
C GLY A 346 -5.77 -33.47 -10.39
N THR A 347 -6.62 -32.84 -11.21
CA THR A 347 -6.17 -32.02 -12.32
C THR A 347 -5.61 -30.72 -11.72
N LYS A 348 -4.28 -30.59 -11.71
CA LYS A 348 -3.65 -29.30 -11.37
C LYS A 348 -4.26 -28.26 -12.30
N SER A 349 -5.12 -27.40 -11.75
CA SER A 349 -5.58 -26.22 -12.48
C SER A 349 -4.33 -25.53 -13.02
N PRO A 350 -4.31 -25.09 -14.30
CA PRO A 350 -3.16 -24.37 -14.79
C PRO A 350 -2.95 -23.19 -13.86
N ARG A 351 -1.83 -23.20 -13.12
CA ARG A 351 -1.33 -22.01 -12.43
C ARG A 351 -1.57 -20.87 -13.41
N ARG A 352 -2.23 -19.79 -12.99
CA ARG A 352 -2.19 -18.54 -13.75
C ARG A 352 -0.72 -18.18 -13.89
N SER A 353 -0.12 -18.64 -14.99
CA SER A 353 1.01 -17.99 -15.58
C SER A 353 0.49 -16.59 -15.84
N ARG A 354 1.00 -15.63 -15.08
CA ARG A 354 1.11 -14.28 -15.61
C ARG A 354 1.75 -14.45 -16.98
N SER A 355 1.01 -14.13 -18.03
CA SER A 355 1.46 -14.18 -19.40
C SER A 355 2.72 -13.33 -19.54
N ARG A 356 3.88 -13.99 -19.47
CA ARG A 356 5.09 -13.52 -20.13
C ARG A 356 5.02 -14.10 -21.54
N SER A 357 4.61 -13.27 -22.50
CA SER A 357 4.85 -13.58 -23.91
C SER A 357 6.36 -13.51 -24.14
N GLY A 358 7.02 -14.65 -24.25
CA GLY A 358 8.38 -14.75 -24.76
C GLY A 358 8.32 -15.20 -26.22
N ARG A 359 8.91 -14.43 -27.14
CA ARG A 359 9.33 -14.94 -28.45
C ARG A 359 10.77 -15.45 -28.33
N ALA A 360 10.91 -16.68 -28.76
CA ALA A 360 12.00 -17.67 -28.69
C ALA A 360 13.50 -17.26 -28.71
N LYS A 361 14.25 -17.95 -27.82
CA LYS A 361 15.49 -18.75 -27.95
C LYS A 361 16.68 -18.23 -28.77
N ASN A 362 17.86 -18.16 -28.13
CA ASN A 362 18.97 -19.06 -28.47
C ASN A 362 19.96 -19.29 -27.30
N THR A 363 20.73 -20.37 -27.45
CA THR A 363 21.53 -21.19 -26.51
C THR A 363 22.74 -20.56 -25.80
N SER A 364 23.07 -21.03 -24.58
CA SER A 364 24.38 -21.60 -24.16
C SER A 364 24.58 -21.56 -22.63
N ARG A 365 25.36 -22.51 -22.10
CA ARG A 365 25.55 -22.93 -20.71
C ARG A 365 26.47 -21.99 -19.88
N ARG A 366 26.13 -21.75 -18.59
CA ARG A 366 26.90 -22.04 -17.34
C ARG A 366 26.61 -21.06 -16.18
N SER A 367 26.30 -21.63 -15.01
CA SER A 367 26.54 -21.23 -13.59
C SER A 367 26.33 -19.77 -13.11
N SER A 368 25.51 -19.59 -12.05
CA SER A 368 25.36 -18.37 -11.21
C SER A 368 24.81 -18.80 -9.84
N GLU A 369 25.52 -18.74 -8.70
CA GLU A 369 25.87 -17.58 -7.86
C GLU A 369 24.85 -16.43 -7.84
N LEU A 370 24.31 -16.15 -6.65
CA LEU A 370 23.33 -15.11 -6.36
C LEU A 370 23.90 -13.71 -6.67
N ARG A 371 23.19 -12.95 -7.51
CA ARG A 371 23.32 -11.49 -7.60
C ARG A 371 21.94 -10.84 -7.65
N VAL A 372 21.78 -9.81 -6.83
CA VAL A 372 20.62 -8.93 -6.71
C VAL A 372 20.81 -7.79 -7.71
N ASP A 373 19.91 -7.67 -8.71
CA ASP A 373 19.98 -6.60 -9.70
C ASP A 373 19.13 -5.39 -9.29
N VAL A 374 19.86 -4.29 -9.05
CA VAL A 374 19.41 -2.90 -8.98
C VAL A 374 19.49 -2.34 -10.41
N ASN A 375 18.34 -2.09 -11.06
CA ASN A 375 18.13 -1.05 -12.10
C ASN A 375 16.81 -1.28 -12.84
N SER A 376 15.88 -0.32 -12.76
CA SER A 376 14.73 -0.23 -13.67
C SER A 376 14.66 1.20 -14.21
N SER A 377 15.20 1.38 -15.41
CA SER A 377 14.95 2.56 -16.24
C SER A 377 13.73 2.26 -17.11
N THR A 378 12.55 2.70 -16.69
CA THR A 378 11.34 2.69 -17.54
C THR A 378 11.10 4.08 -18.15
N PRO A 379 10.71 4.18 -19.43
CA PRO A 379 10.48 5.45 -20.10
C PRO A 379 9.23 6.16 -19.57
N THR A 380 9.32 7.49 -19.48
CA THR A 380 8.29 8.39 -18.95
C THR A 380 7.02 8.39 -19.82
N PRO A 381 5.81 8.19 -19.25
CA PRO A 381 4.57 8.26 -20.03
C PRO A 381 4.16 9.72 -20.34
N VAL A 382 3.38 9.89 -21.41
CA VAL A 382 2.78 11.15 -21.87
C VAL A 382 1.47 11.35 -21.10
N LEU A 383 1.29 12.49 -20.42
CA LEU A 383 0.05 12.83 -19.71
C LEU A 383 -0.70 13.93 -20.47
N THR A 384 -1.92 13.60 -20.88
CA THR A 384 -2.95 14.53 -21.33
C THR A 384 -3.52 15.31 -20.15
N THR A 385 -3.90 16.56 -20.39
CA THR A 385 -4.48 17.49 -19.42
C THR A 385 -5.88 17.06 -18.99
N GLU A 386 -5.97 16.30 -17.90
CA GLU A 386 -7.18 16.25 -17.06
C GLU A 386 -6.78 16.16 -15.58
N GLN A 387 -7.46 16.95 -14.73
CA GLN A 387 -7.34 16.87 -13.28
C GLN A 387 -7.92 15.54 -12.80
N ASN A 388 -7.06 14.60 -12.45
CA ASN A 388 -7.44 13.40 -11.70
C ASN A 388 -6.35 13.06 -10.68
N SER A 389 -6.71 13.14 -9.40
CA SER A 389 -5.94 12.60 -8.28
C SER A 389 -5.65 11.11 -8.51
N PRO A 390 -4.46 10.59 -8.18
CA PRO A 390 -4.19 9.16 -8.33
C PRO A 390 -5.03 8.37 -7.31
N GLN A 391 -5.95 7.57 -7.85
CA GLN A 391 -6.79 6.64 -7.11
C GLN A 391 -5.93 5.63 -6.34
N SER A 392 -6.27 5.50 -5.06
CA SER A 392 -5.96 4.35 -4.21
C SER A 392 -6.40 3.06 -4.89
N SER A 393 -5.50 2.09 -4.98
CA SER A 393 -5.84 0.71 -5.35
C SER A 393 -6.66 0.06 -4.23
N SER A 394 -7.98 0.23 -4.31
CA SER A 394 -8.96 -0.61 -3.59
C SER A 394 -9.52 -1.66 -4.55
N PRO A 395 -9.75 -2.91 -4.12
CA PRO A 395 -10.37 -3.93 -4.96
C PRO A 395 -11.86 -3.63 -5.21
N PRO A 396 -12.44 -4.05 -6.35
CA PRO A 396 -13.77 -3.65 -6.76
C PRO A 396 -14.86 -4.29 -5.88
N SER A 397 -15.71 -3.46 -5.29
CA SER A 397 -16.98 -3.89 -4.69
C SER A 397 -18.00 -4.14 -5.81
N THR A 398 -18.50 -5.37 -5.91
CA THR A 398 -19.65 -5.71 -6.76
C THR A 398 -20.93 -5.60 -5.95
N ASN A 399 -21.76 -4.61 -6.25
CA ASN A 399 -23.19 -4.69 -5.95
C ASN A 399 -23.89 -5.32 -7.16
N SER A 400 -24.56 -6.44 -6.91
CA SER A 400 -25.53 -7.04 -7.81
C SER A 400 -26.76 -7.41 -6.99
N SER A 401 -27.89 -6.77 -7.26
CA SER A 401 -29.21 -7.28 -6.92
C SER A 401 -30.19 -6.79 -7.99
N ALA A 402 -30.94 -7.75 -8.51
CA ALA A 402 -31.90 -7.67 -9.60
C ALA A 402 -33.30 -7.24 -9.11
N LEU A 403 -34.27 -7.39 -10.03
CA LEU A 403 -35.73 -7.17 -9.99
C LEU A 403 -36.14 -5.81 -10.57
N GLY A 404 -37.09 -5.67 -11.50
CA GLY A 404 -38.07 -6.58 -12.08
C GLY A 404 -39.19 -5.69 -12.65
N ASP A 405 -39.63 -5.97 -13.87
CA ASP A 405 -40.51 -5.19 -14.74
C ASP A 405 -41.94 -4.93 -14.19
N SER A 406 -42.49 -3.73 -14.41
CA SER A 406 -43.84 -3.50 -15.00
C SER A 406 -44.30 -2.03 -14.97
N GLY A 407 -44.71 -1.52 -16.14
CA GLY A 407 -46.01 -0.84 -16.30
C GLY A 407 -46.18 0.67 -16.00
N VAL A 408 -45.78 1.51 -16.95
CA VAL A 408 -46.42 2.75 -17.49
C VAL A 408 -47.47 3.50 -16.63
N ALA A 409 -47.16 4.76 -16.26
CA ALA A 409 -47.88 5.98 -16.69
C ALA A 409 -47.42 7.26 -15.95
N GLY A 410 -47.06 8.29 -16.72
CA GLY A 410 -47.46 9.68 -16.45
C GLY A 410 -46.70 10.56 -15.44
N VAL A 411 -46.17 11.66 -15.99
CA VAL A 411 -46.19 13.04 -15.44
C VAL A 411 -45.03 13.52 -14.53
N SER A 412 -44.27 14.47 -15.09
CA SER A 412 -43.64 15.69 -14.53
C SER A 412 -42.50 15.69 -13.49
N ALA A 413 -41.46 16.44 -13.89
CA ALA A 413 -40.74 17.53 -13.21
C ALA A 413 -40.00 17.31 -11.86
N ASP A 414 -38.75 17.82 -11.88
CA ASP A 414 -37.91 18.29 -10.77
C ASP A 414 -37.48 17.32 -9.66
N GLY A 415 -36.15 17.17 -9.51
CA GLY A 415 -35.60 16.53 -8.33
C GLY A 415 -34.08 16.36 -8.30
N ASN A 416 -33.44 17.35 -7.67
CA ASN A 416 -32.38 17.15 -6.67
C ASN A 416 -30.89 17.26 -7.09
N LYS A 417 -30.44 18.53 -7.14
CA LYS A 417 -29.11 18.94 -6.66
C LYS A 417 -29.04 18.70 -5.14
N GLY A 418 -28.23 17.75 -4.68
CA GLY A 418 -28.10 17.52 -3.25
C GLY A 418 -27.00 16.53 -2.86
N PHE A 419 -25.73 16.86 -3.11
CA PHE A 419 -24.62 16.22 -2.38
C PHE A 419 -23.27 16.97 -2.48
N MET A 420 -23.24 18.30 -2.32
CA MET A 420 -21.99 19.06 -2.20
C MET A 420 -22.21 20.33 -1.36
N ARG A 421 -22.74 20.20 -0.13
CA ARG A 421 -22.80 21.31 0.83
C ARG A 421 -22.86 20.84 2.28
N ALA A 422 -21.86 20.06 2.70
CA ALA A 422 -21.60 19.83 4.11
C ALA A 422 -20.11 19.50 4.25
N LEU A 423 -19.28 20.54 4.43
CA LEU A 423 -17.93 20.53 5.04
C LEU A 423 -17.28 21.91 4.84
N ARG A 424 -17.96 22.96 5.30
CA ARG A 424 -17.34 24.26 5.55
C ARG A 424 -18.18 25.02 6.57
N GLY A 425 -17.60 25.25 7.73
CA GLY A 425 -18.11 26.21 8.71
C GLY A 425 -18.44 25.58 10.05
N LEU A 426 -17.42 25.39 10.90
CA LEU A 426 -17.53 25.63 12.34
C LEU A 426 -16.18 26.14 12.83
N SER A 427 -16.07 27.47 12.85
CA SER A 427 -15.20 28.22 13.75
C SER A 427 -16.11 28.90 14.75
N LEU A 428 -15.79 28.70 16.02
CA LEU A 428 -16.00 29.54 17.21
C LEU A 428 -16.93 30.75 17.06
N GLN A 429 -17.96 30.79 17.91
CA GLN A 429 -18.30 32.00 18.66
C GLN A 429 -19.13 31.68 19.90
N ASP A 430 -18.83 32.47 20.93
CA ASP A 430 -19.31 32.49 22.30
C ASP A 430 -20.83 32.72 22.41
N ASN A 431 -21.37 32.36 23.58
CA ASN A 431 -22.49 33.07 24.17
C ASN A 431 -22.34 33.05 25.70
N GLU A 432 -22.06 34.22 26.24
CA GLU A 432 -22.45 34.62 27.60
C GLU A 432 -23.98 34.60 27.69
N GLU A 433 -24.53 34.13 28.81
CA GLU A 433 -25.52 34.91 29.57
C GLU A 433 -25.64 34.38 31.01
N ASP A 434 -25.98 35.33 31.87
CA ASP A 434 -25.66 35.48 33.27
C ASP A 434 -26.85 35.09 34.19
N VAL A 435 -26.61 35.24 35.50
CA VAL A 435 -27.56 35.40 36.62
C VAL A 435 -27.85 34.17 37.46
N GLY A 436 -27.36 34.22 38.71
CA GLY A 436 -27.89 33.42 39.82
C GLY A 436 -26.99 33.34 41.05
N ALA A 437 -26.58 34.48 41.62
CA ALA A 437 -25.94 34.53 42.92
C ALA A 437 -26.98 34.26 44.02
N ASP A 438 -26.71 33.29 44.91
CA ASP A 438 -27.31 33.27 46.23
C ASP A 438 -26.33 32.76 47.29
N ASN A 439 -26.39 33.46 48.42
CA ASN A 439 -25.50 33.41 49.58
C ASN A 439 -25.48 32.05 50.28
N LEU A 440 -24.36 31.74 50.97
CA LEU A 440 -24.35 31.27 52.38
C LEU A 440 -22.91 31.20 52.94
N VAL A 441 -22.59 32.22 53.72
CA VAL A 441 -22.00 32.21 55.08
C VAL A 441 -20.92 31.17 55.44
N ALA A 442 -19.79 31.74 55.85
CA ALA A 442 -18.75 31.31 56.78
C ALA A 442 -19.05 30.11 57.71
N ASP A 443 -18.03 29.28 57.95
CA ASP A 443 -17.50 29.20 59.32
C ASP A 443 -16.03 28.76 59.37
N ARG A 444 -15.35 29.31 60.38
CA ARG A 444 -13.97 29.02 60.79
C ARG A 444 -13.88 27.62 61.39
N TYR A 445 -12.78 26.89 61.13
CA TYR A 445 -11.78 26.47 62.12
C TYR A 445 -10.64 25.72 61.44
#